data_AF-A0A819BAM4-F1
#
_entry.id   AF-A0A819BAM4-F1
#
_cell.length_a   1.000
_cell.length_b   1.000
_cell.length_c   1.000
_cell.angle_alpha   90.00
_cell.angle_beta   90.00
_cell.angle_gamma   90.00
#
_symmetry.space_group_name_H-M   'P 1'
#
loop_
_entity.id
_entity.type
_entity.pdbx_description
1 polymer ?
#
loop_
_entity_poly.entity_id
_entity_poly.type
_entity_poly.pdbx_seq_one_letter_code
_entity_poly.pdbx_strand_id
1 'polypeptide(L)'
;MPDLICDGELQFDAAFVPNVAKRKNPGGAIQGDANVFIFPDLNSGNIAYKITERLAGASATGPIVQGLAKPVMDLSRGCNAEDIINMTRIISNF
;
A
#
# COMPACT_ATOMS: atom_id res chain seq x y z
N MET A 1 5.93 -19.37 -10.54
CA MET A 1 5.86 -18.10 -9.79
C MET A 1 4.39 -17.73 -9.72
N PRO A 2 3.88 -17.07 -8.67
CA PRO A 2 2.47 -16.67 -8.69
C PRO A 2 2.24 -15.74 -9.89
N ASP A 3 1.12 -15.92 -10.58
CA ASP A 3 0.68 -15.11 -11.73
C ASP A 3 0.27 -13.71 -11.25
N LEU A 4 1.25 -12.92 -10.79
CA LEU A 4 1.04 -11.58 -10.27
C LEU A 4 0.98 -10.59 -11.43
N ILE A 5 -0.10 -9.82 -11.50
CA ILE A 5 -0.21 -8.71 -12.44
C ILE A 5 0.62 -7.55 -11.89
N CYS A 6 1.67 -7.17 -12.60
CA CYS A 6 2.58 -6.09 -12.24
C CYS A 6 2.89 -5.24 -13.45
N ASP A 7 3.09 -3.94 -13.23
CA ASP A 7 3.42 -2.97 -14.26
C ASP A 7 4.28 -1.85 -13.67
N GLY A 8 5.13 -1.24 -14.50
CA GLY A 8 6.03 -0.17 -14.08
C GLY A 8 7.08 0.21 -15.14
N GLU A 9 7.70 1.39 -15.04
CA GLU A 9 7.39 2.46 -14.08
C GLU A 9 6.06 3.20 -14.35
N LEU A 10 5.35 3.59 -13.30
CA LEU A 10 4.10 4.35 -13.41
C LEU A 10 4.05 5.51 -12.43
N GLN A 11 3.56 6.65 -12.90
CA GLN A 11 3.12 7.74 -12.01
C GLN A 11 1.81 7.31 -11.31
N PHE A 12 1.59 7.82 -10.10
CA PHE A 12 0.40 7.44 -9.30
C PHE A 12 -0.93 7.69 -10.03
N ASP A 13 -1.04 8.80 -10.78
CA ASP A 13 -2.23 9.12 -11.56
C ASP A 13 -2.47 8.11 -12.69
N ALA A 14 -1.42 7.62 -13.36
CA ALA A 14 -1.54 6.55 -14.34
C ALA A 14 -1.90 5.20 -13.71
N ALA A 15 -1.42 4.93 -12.49
CA ALA A 15 -1.74 3.69 -11.78
C ALA A 15 -3.18 3.68 -11.20
N PHE A 16 -3.76 4.85 -10.87
CA PHE A 16 -5.03 4.96 -10.13
C PHE A 16 -6.20 5.57 -10.92
N VAL A 17 -5.95 6.28 -12.02
CA VAL A 17 -7.00 6.96 -12.80
C VAL A 17 -7.08 6.39 -14.22
N PRO A 18 -8.14 5.65 -14.59
CA PRO A 18 -8.23 4.96 -15.89
C PRO A 18 -8.07 5.88 -17.10
N ASN A 19 -8.60 7.10 -17.03
CA ASN A 19 -8.47 8.08 -18.13
C ASN A 19 -7.05 8.63 -18.28
N VAL A 20 -6.24 8.61 -17.22
CA VAL A 20 -4.81 8.95 -17.29
C VAL A 20 -4.03 7.74 -17.81
N ALA A 21 -4.32 6.54 -17.31
CA ALA A 21 -3.70 5.29 -17.76
C ALA A 21 -3.81 5.08 -19.27
N LYS A 22 -5.02 5.26 -19.84
CA LYS A 22 -5.24 5.17 -21.30
C LYS A 22 -4.33 6.09 -22.13
N ARG A 23 -3.90 7.22 -21.55
CA ARG A 23 -3.05 8.22 -22.22
C ARG A 23 -1.57 7.99 -21.95
N LYS A 24 -1.21 7.64 -20.71
CA LYS A 24 0.20 7.55 -20.25
C LYS A 24 0.76 6.12 -20.21
N ASN A 25 -0.08 5.11 -20.14
CA ASN A 25 0.27 3.68 -20.11
C ASN A 25 -0.54 2.85 -21.13
N PRO A 26 -0.57 3.23 -22.43
CA PRO A 26 -1.36 2.52 -23.42
C PRO A 26 -0.85 1.08 -23.61
N GLY A 27 -1.72 0.09 -23.38
CA GLY A 27 -1.37 -1.33 -23.54
C GLY A 27 -0.62 -1.97 -22.36
N GLY A 28 -0.36 -1.21 -21.29
CA GLY A 28 0.19 -1.77 -20.05
C GLY A 28 -0.80 -2.69 -19.32
N ALA A 29 -0.28 -3.51 -18.40
CA ALA A 29 -1.08 -4.47 -17.66
C ALA A 29 -1.99 -3.81 -16.61
N ILE A 30 -1.61 -2.63 -16.11
CA ILE A 30 -2.41 -1.83 -15.17
C ILE A 30 -3.00 -0.63 -15.90
N GLN A 31 -4.32 -0.50 -15.87
CA GLN A 31 -5.09 0.49 -16.64
C GLN A 31 -5.82 1.48 -15.73
N GLY A 32 -5.14 1.94 -14.67
CA GLY A 32 -5.70 2.86 -13.68
C GLY A 32 -6.50 2.16 -12.58
N ASP A 33 -6.24 0.86 -12.40
CA ASP A 33 -6.92 -0.05 -11.48
C ASP A 33 -5.95 -0.69 -10.46
N ALA A 34 -4.79 -0.07 -10.24
CA ALA A 34 -3.84 -0.53 -9.23
C ALA A 34 -4.47 -0.50 -7.83
N ASN A 35 -4.30 -1.61 -7.11
CA ASN A 35 -4.70 -1.76 -5.71
C ASN A 35 -3.51 -1.96 -4.76
N VAL A 36 -2.30 -2.11 -5.31
CA VAL A 36 -1.03 -2.21 -4.58
C VAL A 36 -0.05 -1.20 -5.17
N PHE A 37 0.57 -0.40 -4.31
CA PHE A 37 1.55 0.62 -4.69
C PHE A 37 2.89 0.29 -4.06
N ILE A 38 3.90 0.09 -4.90
CA ILE A 38 5.29 -0.12 -4.46
C ILE A 38 6.05 1.19 -4.65
N PHE A 39 6.54 1.74 -3.55
CA PHE A 39 7.27 3.02 -3.55
C PHE A 39 8.78 2.80 -3.74
N PRO A 40 9.48 3.73 -4.42
CA PRO A 40 10.91 3.58 -4.71
C PRO A 40 11.79 3.63 -3.45
N ASP A 41 11.32 4.26 -2.38
CA ASP A 41 12.03 4.35 -1.10
C ASP A 41 11.08 4.56 0.09
N LEU A 42 11.67 4.56 1.29
CA LEU A 42 10.95 4.74 2.54
C LEU A 42 10.36 6.15 2.70
N ASN A 43 10.99 7.17 2.09
CA ASN A 43 10.53 8.56 2.19
C ASN A 43 9.23 8.75 1.40
N SER A 44 9.22 8.33 0.14
CA SER A 44 8.05 8.37 -0.74
C SER A 44 6.90 7.53 -0.16
N GLY A 45 7.19 6.33 0.36
CA GLY A 45 6.20 5.51 1.05
C GLY A 45 5.60 6.20 2.29
N ASN A 46 6.44 6.70 3.22
CA ASN A 46 5.96 7.35 4.44
C ASN A 46 5.15 8.61 4.16
N ILE A 47 5.63 9.44 3.23
CA ILE A 47 4.94 10.67 2.83
C ILE A 47 3.59 10.33 2.21
N ALA A 48 3.55 9.38 1.27
CA ALA A 48 2.33 9.03 0.56
C ALA A 48 1.22 8.52 1.51
N TYR A 49 1.50 7.52 2.36
CA TYR A 49 0.44 6.99 3.22
C TYR A 49 -0.03 8.00 4.27
N LYS A 50 0.86 8.87 4.79
CA LYS A 50 0.46 9.95 5.71
C LYS A 50 -0.35 11.05 5.03
N ILE A 51 -0.04 11.40 3.78
CA ILE A 51 -0.90 12.29 2.99
C ILE A 51 -2.29 11.67 2.82
N THR A 52 -2.36 10.39 2.45
CA THR A 52 -3.65 9.69 2.26
C THR A 52 -4.45 9.61 3.57
N GLU A 53 -3.81 9.29 4.70
CA GLU A 53 -4.44 9.28 6.03
C GLU A 53 -5.01 10.66 6.40
N ARG A 54 -4.19 11.72 6.25
CA ARG A 54 -4.53 13.06 6.75
C ARG A 54 -5.47 13.84 5.84
N LEU A 55 -5.31 13.74 4.53
CA LEU A 55 -6.08 14.52 3.57
C LEU A 55 -7.29 13.77 3.02
N ALA A 56 -7.19 12.46 2.81
CA ALA A 56 -8.28 11.67 2.24
C ALA A 56 -9.14 10.98 3.31
N GLY A 57 -8.78 11.12 4.60
CA GLY A 57 -9.50 10.47 5.71
C GLY A 57 -9.43 8.95 5.68
N ALA A 58 -8.44 8.39 4.97
CA ALA A 58 -8.24 6.95 4.93
C ALA A 58 -7.71 6.42 6.28
N SER A 59 -8.11 5.21 6.64
CA SER A 59 -7.51 4.52 7.79
C SER A 59 -6.23 3.83 7.37
N ALA A 60 -5.16 4.04 8.13
CA ALA A 60 -3.88 3.34 7.94
C ALA A 60 -3.73 2.24 9.01
N THR A 61 -3.57 0.99 8.59
CA THR A 61 -3.28 -0.13 9.50
C THR A 61 -1.86 -0.64 9.26
N GLY A 62 -1.02 -0.59 10.29
CA GLY A 62 0.38 -1.02 10.20
C GLY A 62 1.31 -0.28 11.17
N PRO A 63 2.64 -0.42 10.99
CA PRO A 63 3.30 -1.16 9.90
C PRO A 63 3.13 -2.68 10.01
N ILE A 64 2.91 -3.33 8.87
CA ILE A 64 2.87 -4.80 8.75
C ILE A 64 4.21 -5.28 8.22
N VAL A 65 4.96 -6.04 9.00
CA VAL A 65 6.24 -6.61 8.56
C VAL A 65 5.98 -7.91 7.80
N GLN A 66 6.52 -8.01 6.59
CA GLN A 66 6.38 -9.17 5.72
C GLN A 66 7.75 -9.80 5.44
N GLY A 67 7.78 -11.11 5.14
CA GLY A 67 9.01 -11.84 4.78
C GLY A 67 9.75 -12.51 5.95
N LEU A 68 9.23 -12.45 7.17
CA LEU A 68 9.78 -13.15 8.33
C LEU A 68 9.28 -14.60 8.42
N ALA A 69 10.05 -15.49 9.06
CA ALA A 69 9.65 -16.88 9.31
C ALA A 69 8.49 -17.03 10.31
N LYS A 70 8.28 -16.01 11.16
CA LYS A 70 7.14 -15.88 12.08
C LYS A 70 6.66 -14.43 12.05
N PRO A 71 5.35 -14.18 12.17
CA PRO A 71 4.81 -12.83 12.14
C PRO A 71 5.28 -12.04 13.37
N VAL A 72 5.83 -10.86 13.12
CA VAL A 72 6.23 -9.89 14.16
C VAL A 72 5.79 -8.53 13.66
N MET A 73 5.14 -7.75 14.53
CA MET A 73 4.67 -6.40 14.18
C MET A 73 5.27 -5.41 15.16
N ASP A 74 5.74 -4.29 14.62
CA ASP A 74 6.16 -3.13 15.41
C ASP A 74 5.02 -2.11 15.42
N LEU A 75 4.57 -1.72 16.62
CA LEU A 75 3.47 -0.77 16.76
C LEU A 75 4.02 0.63 16.98
N SER A 76 3.38 1.61 16.33
CA SER A 76 3.72 3.02 16.57
C SER A 76 3.50 3.40 18.04
N ARG A 77 4.39 4.25 18.57
CA ARG A 77 4.23 4.85 19.91
C ARG A 77 2.91 5.61 20.11
N GLY A 78 2.27 6.03 19.01
CA GLY A 78 0.97 6.70 19.02
C GLY A 78 -0.24 5.78 18.80
N CYS A 79 -0.06 4.45 18.81
CA CYS A 79 -1.17 3.52 18.61
C CYS A 79 -2.17 3.56 19.77
N ASN A 80 -3.45 3.36 19.45
CA ASN A 80 -4.52 3.20 20.42
C ASN A 80 -4.90 1.71 20.57
N ALA A 81 -5.83 1.41 21.48
CA ALA A 81 -6.27 0.04 21.73
C ALA A 81 -6.91 -0.63 20.50
N GLU A 82 -7.58 0.13 19.66
CA GLU A 82 -8.21 -0.37 18.43
C GLU A 82 -7.14 -0.76 17.39
N ASP A 83 -6.07 0.04 17.26
CA ASP A 83 -4.92 -0.29 16.41
C ASP A 83 -4.27 -1.62 16.84
N ILE A 84 -4.11 -1.84 18.15
CA ILE A 84 -3.55 -3.09 18.71
C ILE A 84 -4.45 -4.28 18.36
N ILE A 85 -5.77 -4.15 18.56
CA ILE A 85 -6.74 -5.21 18.24
C ILE A 85 -6.71 -5.52 16.74
N ASN A 86 -6.73 -4.49 15.89
CA ASN A 86 -6.70 -4.65 14.45
C ASN A 86 -5.41 -5.35 13.99
N MET A 87 -4.26 -4.95 14.52
CA MET A 87 -2.98 -5.61 14.21
C MET A 87 -2.93 -7.05 14.72
N THR A 88 -3.49 -7.34 15.90
CA THR A 88 -3.58 -8.70 16.45
C THR A 88 -4.42 -9.62 15.56
N ARG A 89 -5.54 -9.12 15.04
CA ARG A 89 -6.41 -9.86 14.10
C ARG A 89 -5.72 -10.13 12.76
N ILE A 90 -4.85 -9.22 12.32
CA ILE A 90 -4.07 -9.41 11.10
C ILE A 90 -3.02 -10.50 11.30
N ILE A 91 -2.23 -10.46 12.38
CA ILE A 91 -1.17 -11.47 12.60
C ILE A 91 -1.71 -12.87 12.85
N SER A 92 -2.92 -13.02 13.42
CA SER A 92 -3.50 -14.33 13.67
C SER A 92 -3.91 -15.09 12.40
N ASN A 93 -3.91 -14.41 11.25
CA ASN A 93 -4.25 -14.98 9.95
C ASN A 93 -3.01 -15.41 9.14
N PHE A 94 -1.80 -15.26 9.71
CA PHE A 94 -0.54 -15.76 9.15
C PHE A 94 -0.08 -17.01 9.90
#